data_AF-A0A7C3AMH3-F1
#
_entry.id   AF-A0A7C3AMH3-F1
#
_cell.length_a   1.000
_cell.length_b   1.000
_cell.length_c   1.000
_cell.angle_alpha   90.00
_cell.angle_beta   90.00
_cell.angle_gamma   90.00
#
_symmetry.space_group_name_H-M   'P 1'
#
loop_
_entity.id
_entity.type
_entity.pdbx_description
1 polymer ?
#
loop_
_entity_poly.entity_id
_entity_poly.type
_entity_poly.pdbx_seq_one_letter_code
_entity_poly.pdbx_strand_id
1 'polypeptide(L)'
;MGKIYVIGDVNPDMDAIASAMGYAWLLDNQNDDEVVPTRVGPINLQTSWALDRVGLEPPELLADASPVAGGSGFVGGVNGDL
;
A
#
# COMPACT_ATOMS: atom_id res chain seq x y z
N MET A 1 10.32 11.83 -12.78
CA MET A 1 9.13 11.10 -12.30
C MET A 1 9.10 11.13 -10.79
N GLY A 2 7.92 11.39 -10.22
CA GLY A 2 7.67 11.24 -8.79
C GLY A 2 7.12 9.84 -8.50
N LYS A 3 7.32 9.35 -7.29
CA LYS A 3 6.66 8.14 -6.78
C LYS A 3 5.41 8.56 -6.02
N ILE A 4 4.26 7.99 -6.38
CA ILE A 4 2.98 8.28 -5.74
C ILE A 4 2.64 7.12 -4.82
N TYR A 5 2.40 7.40 -3.56
CA TYR A 5 1.96 6.41 -2.59
C TYR A 5 0.45 6.52 -2.39
N VAL A 6 -0.26 5.41 -2.57
CA VAL A 6 -1.69 5.32 -2.29
C VAL A 6 -1.86 4.64 -0.93
N ILE A 7 -2.48 5.35 0.00
CA ILE A 7 -2.64 4.92 1.39
C ILE A 7 -4.13 4.79 1.70
N GLY A 8 -4.52 3.67 2.34
CA GLY A 8 -5.86 3.44 2.87
C GLY A 8 -6.07 3.99 4.29
N ASP A 9 -6.98 3.39 5.05
CA ASP A 9 -7.22 3.76 6.45
C ASP A 9 -6.03 3.39 7.37
N VAL A 10 -5.93 4.08 8.50
CA VAL A 10 -4.93 3.88 9.56
C VAL A 10 -5.06 2.51 10.20
N ASN A 11 -6.29 1.99 10.32
CA ASN A 11 -6.58 0.63 10.72
C ASN A 11 -7.13 -0.16 9.53
N PRO A 12 -6.27 -0.64 8.61
CA PRO A 12 -6.71 -1.12 7.32
C PRO A 12 -7.58 -2.38 7.43
N ASP A 13 -8.82 -2.25 7.01
CA ASP A 13 -9.71 -3.35 6.70
C ASP A 13 -9.53 -3.82 5.25
N MET A 14 -10.28 -4.86 4.87
CA MET A 14 -10.13 -5.48 3.55
C MET A 14 -10.42 -4.51 2.42
N ASP A 15 -11.45 -3.68 2.56
CA ASP A 15 -11.87 -2.69 1.58
C ASP A 15 -10.89 -1.53 1.49
N ALA A 16 -10.28 -1.06 2.60
CA ALA A 16 -9.20 -0.09 2.53
C ALA A 16 -7.99 -0.64 1.75
N ILE A 17 -7.57 -1.88 2.02
CA ILE A 17 -6.45 -2.52 1.30
C ILE A 17 -6.79 -2.72 -0.18
N ALA A 18 -7.95 -3.30 -0.49
CA ALA A 18 -8.37 -3.57 -1.86
C ALA A 18 -8.52 -2.29 -2.67
N SER A 19 -9.07 -1.23 -2.07
CA SER A 19 -9.22 0.07 -2.72
C SER A 19 -7.86 0.72 -2.99
N ALA A 20 -6.93 0.68 -2.03
CA ALA A 20 -5.58 1.22 -2.23
C ALA A 20 -4.83 0.49 -3.36
N MET A 21 -4.90 -0.85 -3.39
CA MET A 21 -4.28 -1.66 -4.44
C MET A 21 -4.91 -1.41 -5.82
N GLY A 22 -6.24 -1.41 -5.90
CA GLY A 22 -6.96 -1.19 -7.16
C GLY A 22 -6.73 0.22 -7.72
N TYR A 23 -6.70 1.23 -6.84
CA TYR A 23 -6.47 2.60 -7.25
C TYR A 23 -5.02 2.86 -7.67
N ALA A 24 -4.05 2.27 -6.97
CA ALA A 24 -2.64 2.34 -7.37
C ALA A 24 -2.43 1.72 -8.75
N TRP A 25 -2.97 0.52 -8.98
CA TRP A 25 -2.93 -0.14 -10.28
C TRP A 25 -3.59 0.73 -11.38
N LEU A 26 -4.74 1.34 -11.10
CA LEU A 26 -5.43 2.17 -12.08
C LEU A 26 -4.58 3.39 -12.49
N LEU A 27 -3.96 4.09 -11.54
CA LEU A 27 -3.14 5.27 -11.81
C LEU A 27 -1.84 4.92 -12.52
N ASP A 28 -1.19 3.83 -12.12
CA ASP A 28 0.04 3.31 -12.76
C ASP A 28 -0.20 2.97 -14.24
N ASN A 29 -1.41 2.52 -14.60
CA ASN A 29 -1.78 2.24 -15.99
C ASN A 29 -2.22 3.49 -16.78
N GLN A 30 -2.50 4.62 -16.11
CA GLN A 30 -2.96 5.86 -16.77
C GLN A 30 -1.84 6.90 -16.91
N ASN A 31 -0.83 6.85 -16.05
CA ASN A 31 0.22 7.83 -15.95
C ASN A 31 1.60 7.18 -16.16
N ASP A 32 2.59 7.97 -16.57
CA ASP A 32 4.01 7.56 -16.53
C ASP A 32 4.61 7.68 -15.11
N ASP A 33 3.78 7.68 -14.07
CA ASP A 33 4.18 7.81 -12.66
C ASP A 33 4.26 6.44 -11.99
N GLU A 34 5.26 6.22 -11.14
CA GLU A 34 5.37 4.98 -10.34
C GLU A 34 4.39 5.07 -9.17
N VAL A 35 3.31 4.28 -9.19
CA VAL A 35 2.28 4.31 -8.15
C VAL A 35 2.33 3.05 -7.30
N VAL A 36 2.52 3.21 -5.99
CA VAL A 36 2.70 2.10 -5.04
C VAL A 36 1.60 2.09 -3.99
N PRO A 37 0.84 0.98 -3.85
CA PRO A 37 -0.11 0.82 -2.76
C PRO A 37 0.63 0.57 -1.45
N THR A 38 0.17 1.21 -0.38
CA THR A 38 0.77 1.14 0.96
C THR A 38 -0.30 1.09 2.05
N ARG A 39 0.09 0.59 3.23
CA ARG A 39 -0.75 0.51 4.43
C ARG A 39 -0.06 1.20 5.61
N VAL A 40 -0.82 1.72 6.56
CA VAL A 40 -0.26 2.41 7.76
C VAL A 40 -0.32 1.52 9.01
N GLY A 41 -0.95 0.35 8.92
CA GLY A 41 -1.20 -0.52 10.06
C GLY A 41 -1.02 -2.01 9.78
N PRO A 42 -1.12 -2.85 10.83
CA PRO A 42 -1.10 -4.30 10.70
C PRO A 42 -2.32 -4.78 9.89
N ILE A 43 -2.14 -5.86 9.13
CA ILE A 43 -3.23 -6.49 8.39
C ILE A 43 -3.88 -7.54 9.30
N ASN A 44 -5.21 -7.55 9.34
CA ASN A 44 -5.95 -8.55 10.09
C ASN A 44 -5.95 -9.92 9.36
N LEU A 45 -6.26 -11.00 10.10
CA LEU A 45 -6.24 -12.36 9.55
C LEU A 45 -7.20 -12.55 8.36
N GLN A 46 -8.35 -11.88 8.36
CA GLN A 46 -9.35 -11.98 7.29
C GLN A 46 -8.81 -11.40 5.98
N THR A 47 -8.18 -10.24 6.05
CA THR A 47 -7.56 -9.57 4.90
C THR A 47 -6.35 -10.36 4.41
N SER A 48 -5.50 -10.87 5.31
CA SER A 48 -4.37 -11.74 4.94
C SER A 48 -4.84 -13.02 4.23
N TRP A 49 -5.86 -13.69 4.77
CA TRP A 49 -6.47 -14.87 4.14
C TRP A 49 -7.05 -14.55 2.76
N ALA A 50 -7.71 -13.41 2.61
CA ALA A 50 -8.29 -13.01 1.33
C ALA A 50 -7.22 -12.75 0.27
N LEU A 51 -6.12 -12.07 0.65
CA LEU A 51 -4.96 -11.83 -0.22
C LEU A 51 -4.30 -13.13 -0.66
N ASP A 52 -4.05 -14.05 0.28
CA ASP A 52 -3.49 -15.37 -0.01
C ASP A 52 -4.41 -16.18 -0.94
N ARG A 53 -5.73 -16.11 -0.73
CA ARG A 53 -6.72 -16.80 -1.56
C ARG A 53 -6.67 -16.39 -3.04
N VAL A 54 -6.26 -15.15 -3.32
CA VAL A 54 -6.11 -14.59 -4.67
C VAL A 54 -4.66 -14.51 -5.13
N GLY A 55 -3.70 -14.97 -4.32
CA GLY A 55 -2.27 -14.98 -4.64
C GLY A 55 -1.64 -13.58 -4.72
N LEU A 56 -2.14 -12.62 -3.95
CA LEU A 56 -1.60 -11.27 -3.86
C LEU A 56 -0.79 -11.08 -2.59
N GLU A 57 0.33 -10.37 -2.72
CA GLU A 57 1.10 -9.95 -1.55
C GLU A 57 0.48 -8.71 -0.90
N PRO A 58 0.58 -8.58 0.44
CA PRO A 58 0.10 -7.40 1.14
C PRO A 58 0.87 -6.13 0.73
N PRO A 59 0.21 -4.95 0.70
CA PRO A 59 0.88 -3.67 0.46
C PRO A 59 1.99 -3.37 1.48
N GLU A 60 2.98 -2.57 1.05
CA GLU A 60 4.11 -2.17 1.89
C GLU A 60 3.61 -1.38 3.12
N LEU A 61 4.14 -1.72 4.30
CA LEU A 61 3.85 -1.00 5.54
C LEU A 61 4.63 0.32 5.57
N LEU A 62 3.90 1.43 5.48
CA LEU A 62 4.43 2.77 5.66
C LEU A 62 4.40 3.12 7.15
N ALA A 63 5.47 2.79 7.86
CA ALA A 63 5.58 2.98 9.31
C ALA A 63 5.72 4.46 9.75
N ASP A 64 6.05 5.36 8.82
CA ASP A 64 6.14 6.80 9.07
C ASP A 64 5.56 7.56 7.86
N ALA A 65 4.27 7.88 7.94
CA ALA A 65 3.57 8.72 6.98
C ALA A 65 3.61 10.18 7.45
N SER A 66 4.80 10.71 7.73
CA SER A 66 4.99 12.16 7.80
C SER A 66 4.63 12.74 6.42
N PRO A 67 3.59 13.59 6.28
CA PRO A 67 3.15 14.07 4.99
C PRO A 67 4.18 15.05 4.44
N VAL A 68 5.15 14.55 3.69
CA VAL A 68 6.03 15.40 2.89
C VAL A 68 5.27 15.72 1.62
N ALA A 69 4.55 16.85 1.65
CA ALA A 69 4.00 17.49 0.47
C ALA A 69 5.15 17.98 -0.41
N GLY A 70 5.81 17.06 -1.11
CA GLY A 70 6.88 17.34 -2.06
C GLY A 70 8.11 16.47 -1.89
N GLY A 71 8.28 15.52 -2.82
CA GLY A 71 9.61 15.03 -3.21
C GLY A 71 10.05 13.69 -2.62
N SER A 72 10.19 12.73 -3.54
CA SER A 72 11.10 11.58 -3.52
C SER A 72 11.26 10.76 -2.24
N GLY A 73 10.66 9.57 -2.28
CA GLY A 73 11.34 8.31 -1.98
C GLY A 73 11.62 7.98 -0.52
N PHE A 74 10.98 6.92 -0.03
CA PHE A 74 11.64 6.05 0.93
C PHE A 74 11.35 4.58 0.59
N VAL A 75 12.41 3.77 0.61
CA VAL A 75 12.41 2.31 0.49
C VAL A 75 12.47 1.79 1.93
N GLY A 76 11.44 1.09 2.38
CA GLY A 76 11.29 0.66 3.76
C GLY A 76 10.92 -0.81 3.86
N GLY A 77 11.79 -1.69 3.34
CA GLY A 77 11.67 -3.11 3.62
C GLY A 77 11.76 -3.38 5.13
N VAL A 78 10.70 -3.95 5.70
CA VAL A 78 10.78 -4.68 6.97
C VAL A 78 10.28 -6.10 6.72
N ASN A 79 11.24 -7.02 6.60
CA ASN A 79 11.00 -8.44 6.78
C ASN A 79 10.53 -8.66 8.23
N GLY A 80 9.37 -9.28 8.42
CA GLY A 80 8.99 -9.89 9.69
C GLY A 80 7.60 -9.50 10.20
N ASP A 81 6.55 -9.96 9.52
CA ASP A 81 5.23 -10.11 10.16
C ASP A 81 5.16 -11.55 10.69
N LEU A 82 5.35 -11.69 12.02
CA LEU A 82 4.94 -12.86 12.82
C LEU A 82 3.45 -12.73 13.17
#